data_AF-A0A841YVJ1-F1
#
_entry.id   AF-A0A841YVJ1-F1
#
_cell.length_a   1.000
_cell.length_b   1.000
_cell.length_c   1.000
_cell.angle_alpha   90.00
_cell.angle_beta   90.00
_cell.angle_gamma   90.00
#
_symmetry.space_group_name_H-M   'P 1'
#
loop_
_entity.id
_entity.type
_entity.pdbx_description
1 polymer ?
#
loop_
_entity_poly.entity_id
_entity_poly.type
_entity_poly.pdbx_seq_one_letter_code
_entity_poly.pdbx_strand_id
1 'polypeptide(L)'
;MVLINVKDIGAVGDGIADDTSKIIEAISMLRKSSWTGLEGGGTLFFPAGKYRVTKTIRFVNHGIEIIGEQAVNTLIIPSNNFVGDTVFDFAFNGEETEWNWSYIRNIIYLYARWWGRYL
;
A
#
# COMPACT_ATOMS: atom_id res chain seq x y z
N MET A 1 11.18 -10.80 9.51
CA MET A 1 10.32 -9.93 8.68
C MET A 1 8.95 -9.88 9.33
N VAL A 2 8.39 -8.69 9.55
CA VAL A 2 7.07 -8.54 10.19
C VAL A 2 5.99 -8.66 9.13
N LEU A 3 4.89 -9.35 9.45
CA LEU A 3 3.70 -9.41 8.61
C LEU A 3 2.53 -8.76 9.35
N ILE A 4 1.86 -7.81 8.69
CA ILE A 4 0.67 -7.15 9.22
C ILE A 4 -0.48 -7.37 8.25
N ASN A 5 -1.55 -7.99 8.75
CA ASN A 5 -2.81 -8.12 8.04
C ASN A 5 -3.64 -6.85 8.25
N VAL A 6 -4.09 -6.22 7.16
CA VAL A 6 -4.88 -4.97 7.24
C VAL A 6 -6.19 -5.13 8.01
N LYS A 7 -6.80 -6.33 8.02
CA LYS A 7 -8.03 -6.59 8.79
C LYS A 7 -7.77 -6.63 10.30
N ASP A 8 -6.57 -7.01 10.73
CA ASP A 8 -6.18 -6.98 12.15
C ASP A 8 -6.03 -5.54 12.66
N ILE A 9 -5.79 -4.59 11.75
CA ILE A 9 -5.73 -3.15 12.03
C ILE A 9 -7.13 -2.49 11.92
N GLY A 10 -8.14 -3.26 11.50
CA GLY A 10 -9.53 -2.83 11.39
C GLY A 10 -9.95 -2.35 10.01
N ALA A 11 -9.20 -2.66 8.95
CA ALA A 11 -9.71 -2.51 7.59
C ALA A 11 -10.88 -3.48 7.36
N VAL A 12 -11.96 -3.00 6.75
CA VAL A 12 -13.19 -3.75 6.56
C VAL A 12 -13.12 -4.59 5.28
N GLY A 13 -12.71 -3.97 4.16
CA GLY A 13 -12.62 -4.64 2.88
C GLY A 13 -13.98 -4.97 2.24
N ASP A 14 -15.02 -4.17 2.49
CA ASP A 14 -16.37 -4.33 1.93
C ASP A 14 -16.66 -3.49 0.67
N GLY A 15 -15.76 -2.57 0.32
CA GLY A 15 -15.86 -1.64 -0.80
C GLY A 15 -16.62 -0.36 -0.48
N ILE A 16 -17.11 -0.19 0.75
CA ILE A 16 -17.93 0.92 1.21
C ILE A 16 -17.17 1.72 2.28
N ALA A 17 -16.70 1.05 3.32
CA ALA A 17 -15.92 1.65 4.40
C ALA A 17 -14.62 2.27 3.85
N ASP A 18 -14.19 3.39 4.43
CA ASP A 18 -12.90 4.00 4.08
C ASP A 18 -11.76 3.31 4.85
N ASP A 19 -11.02 2.46 4.16
CA ASP A 19 -9.92 1.68 4.72
C ASP A 19 -8.58 2.43 4.73
N THR A 20 -8.54 3.67 4.20
CA THR A 20 -7.27 4.40 3.97
C THR A 20 -6.49 4.63 5.26
N SER A 21 -7.18 5.04 6.33
CA SER A 21 -6.52 5.32 7.61
C SER A 21 -5.89 4.07 8.23
N LYS A 22 -6.56 2.92 8.10
CA LYS A 22 -6.10 1.63 8.63
C LYS A 22 -4.92 1.07 7.86
N ILE A 23 -4.93 1.25 6.54
CA ILE A 23 -3.79 0.88 5.70
C ILE A 23 -2.56 1.74 6.04
N ILE A 24 -2.74 3.06 6.22
CA ILE A 24 -1.64 3.97 6.62
C ILE A 24 -1.10 3.62 8.02
N GLU A 25 -1.98 3.27 8.96
CA GLU A 25 -1.62 2.82 10.31
C GLU A 25 -0.77 1.54 10.25
N ALA A 26 -1.21 0.54 9.48
CA ALA A 26 -0.48 -0.71 9.26
C ALA A 26 0.93 -0.46 8.68
N ILE A 27 1.02 0.42 7.68
CA ILE A 27 2.31 0.85 7.12
C ILE A 27 3.17 1.46 8.22
N SER A 28 2.64 2.41 9.00
CA SER A 28 3.40 3.04 10.09
C SER A 28 3.93 2.03 11.11
N MET A 29 3.23 0.92 11.34
CA MET A 29 3.70 -0.14 12.22
C MET A 29 4.86 -0.92 11.59
N LEU A 30 4.78 -1.27 10.30
CA LEU A 30 5.87 -1.91 9.55
C LEU A 30 7.13 -1.02 9.51
N ARG A 31 6.95 0.30 9.43
CA ARG A 31 8.07 1.25 9.51
C ARG A 31 8.79 1.20 10.86
N LYS A 32 8.02 1.04 11.94
CA LYS A 32 8.51 1.05 13.33
C LYS A 32 9.06 -0.30 13.78
N SER A 33 8.82 -1.37 13.03
CA SER A 33 9.25 -2.72 13.42
C SER A 33 10.73 -3.02 13.20
N SER A 34 11.55 -2.05 12.81
CA SER A 34 13.01 -2.21 12.77
C SER A 34 13.64 -2.02 14.13
N TRP A 35 14.45 -2.99 14.56
CA TRP A 35 15.24 -2.94 15.80
C TRP A 35 16.48 -2.03 15.67
N THR A 36 16.95 -1.71 14.46
CA THR A 36 18.27 -1.08 14.23
C THR A 36 18.22 0.29 13.56
N GLY A 37 17.03 0.86 13.33
CA GLY A 37 16.88 2.23 12.83
C GLY A 37 17.27 2.47 11.36
N LEU A 38 17.75 1.43 10.66
CA LEU A 38 18.20 1.50 9.26
C LEU A 38 17.39 0.59 8.31
N GLU A 39 16.55 -0.30 8.81
CA GLU A 39 15.90 -1.36 8.02
C GLU A 39 14.44 -1.59 8.47
N GLY A 40 13.59 -0.56 8.35
CA GLY A 40 12.14 -0.71 8.46
C GLY A 40 11.58 -1.46 7.27
N GLY A 41 10.69 -2.42 7.50
CA GLY A 41 10.19 -3.27 6.43
C GLY A 41 9.34 -4.43 6.91
N GLY A 42 8.69 -5.08 5.96
CA GLY A 42 7.81 -6.21 6.21
C GLY A 42 6.72 -6.37 5.18
N THR A 43 5.85 -7.34 5.41
CA THR A 43 4.75 -7.66 4.51
C THR A 43 3.46 -7.01 5.01
N LEU A 44 2.86 -6.18 4.17
CA LEU A 44 1.48 -5.72 4.33
C LEU A 44 0.56 -6.68 3.57
N PHE A 45 -0.20 -7.49 4.32
CA PHE A 45 -1.08 -8.50 3.77
C PHE A 45 -2.52 -8.00 3.65
N PHE A 46 -3.11 -8.20 2.48
CA PHE A 46 -4.50 -7.89 2.17
C PHE A 46 -5.29 -9.19 1.96
N PRO A 47 -6.15 -9.60 2.91
CA PRO A 47 -7.12 -10.67 2.69
C PRO A 47 -8.05 -10.35 1.52
N ALA A 48 -8.75 -11.35 0.99
CA ALA A 48 -9.81 -11.15 0.02
C ALA A 48 -10.82 -10.11 0.52
N GLY A 49 -11.14 -9.16 -0.34
CA GLY A 49 -11.93 -7.99 -0.02
C GLY A 49 -11.77 -6.87 -1.05
N LYS A 50 -12.65 -5.87 -0.90
CA LYS A 50 -12.65 -4.63 -1.64
C LYS A 50 -12.28 -3.50 -0.70
N TYR A 51 -11.07 -3.00 -0.77
CA TYR A 51 -10.58 -1.96 0.14
C TYR A 51 -10.76 -0.61 -0.52
N ARG A 52 -11.76 0.16 -0.06
CA ARG A 52 -12.01 1.48 -0.61
C ARG A 52 -11.04 2.48 0.02
N VAL A 53 -10.37 3.25 -0.83
CA VAL A 53 -9.38 4.27 -0.41
C VAL A 53 -9.77 5.65 -0.93
N THR A 54 -9.55 6.68 -0.12
CA THR A 54 -9.97 8.07 -0.42
C THR A 54 -8.82 9.00 -0.73
N LYS A 55 -7.57 8.58 -0.48
CA LYS A 55 -6.37 9.35 -0.82
C LYS A 55 -5.17 8.45 -1.10
N THR A 56 -4.15 9.03 -1.73
CA THR A 56 -2.86 8.36 -1.97
C THR A 56 -2.29 7.79 -0.68
N ILE A 57 -1.88 6.52 -0.76
CA ILE A 57 -1.15 5.82 0.29
C ILE A 57 0.33 5.90 -0.07
N ARG A 58 1.08 6.69 0.71
CA ARG A 58 2.48 6.97 0.45
C ARG A 58 3.40 6.07 1.27
N PHE A 59 4.36 5.46 0.60
CA PHE A 59 5.46 4.69 1.17
C PHE A 59 6.74 5.51 0.99
N VAL A 60 7.42 5.88 2.08
CA VAL A 60 8.63 6.72 2.01
C VAL A 60 9.82 6.05 2.69
N ASN A 61 10.79 5.52 1.93
CA ASN A 61 11.98 4.80 2.43
C ASN A 61 11.69 3.42 3.06
N HIS A 62 11.05 2.49 2.35
CA HIS A 62 10.68 1.19 2.95
C HIS A 62 10.93 -0.04 2.07
N GLY A 63 11.44 -1.09 2.70
CA GLY A 63 11.37 -2.47 2.24
C GLY A 63 10.02 -3.10 2.62
N ILE A 64 8.91 -2.49 2.18
CA ILE A 64 7.56 -3.03 2.41
C ILE A 64 7.11 -3.82 1.19
N GLU A 65 6.72 -5.06 1.43
CA GLU A 65 6.08 -5.91 0.44
C GLU A 65 4.57 -5.87 0.62
N ILE A 66 3.83 -5.57 -0.44
CA ILE A 66 2.37 -5.57 -0.45
C ILE A 66 1.88 -6.85 -1.13
N ILE A 67 1.16 -7.69 -0.40
CA ILE A 67 0.67 -8.98 -0.89
C ILE A 67 -0.83 -9.08 -0.68
N GLY A 68 -1.55 -9.41 -1.75
CA GLY A 68 -2.95 -9.83 -1.66
C GLY A 68 -3.08 -11.35 -1.53
N GLU A 69 -4.15 -11.81 -0.88
CA GLU A 69 -4.47 -13.23 -0.73
C GLU A 69 -4.66 -13.89 -2.09
N GLN A 70 -5.45 -13.25 -2.96
CA GLN A 70 -5.70 -13.68 -4.34
C GLN A 70 -5.96 -12.46 -5.22
N ALA A 71 -5.27 -12.36 -6.36
CA ALA A 71 -5.38 -11.22 -7.28
C ALA A 71 -6.82 -10.91 -7.68
N VAL A 72 -7.62 -11.94 -7.97
CA VAL A 72 -9.01 -11.80 -8.42
C VAL A 72 -9.97 -11.29 -7.33
N ASN A 73 -9.62 -11.50 -6.05
CA ASN A 73 -10.50 -11.21 -4.91
C ASN A 73 -9.95 -10.13 -3.98
N THR A 74 -8.76 -9.60 -4.24
CA THR A 74 -8.12 -8.56 -3.43
C THR A 74 -8.05 -7.28 -4.25
N LEU A 75 -9.06 -6.44 -4.08
CA LEU A 75 -9.25 -5.24 -4.88
C LEU A 75 -9.01 -4.00 -4.03
N ILE A 76 -8.20 -3.07 -4.54
CA ILE A 76 -8.09 -1.73 -3.95
C ILE A 76 -8.80 -0.74 -4.87
N ILE A 77 -9.81 -0.07 -4.30
CA ILE A 77 -10.78 0.73 -5.03
C ILE A 77 -10.62 2.19 -4.62
N PRO A 78 -10.02 3.05 -5.47
CA PRO A 78 -10.06 4.48 -5.22
C PRO A 78 -11.51 4.98 -5.24
N SER A 79 -11.87 5.81 -4.27
CA SER A 79 -13.20 6.40 -4.18
C SER A 79 -13.44 7.42 -5.30
N ASN A 80 -14.70 7.73 -5.59
CA ASN A 80 -15.04 8.75 -6.60
C ASN A 80 -14.46 10.14 -6.28
N ASN A 81 -14.25 10.45 -4.99
CA ASN A 81 -13.65 11.70 -4.53
C ASN A 81 -12.19 11.50 -4.10
N PHE A 82 -11.48 10.58 -4.75
CA PHE A 82 -10.10 10.26 -4.40
C PHE A 82 -9.19 11.49 -4.54
N VAL A 83 -8.37 11.73 -3.50
CA VAL A 83 -7.42 12.84 -3.45
C VAL A 83 -6.00 12.32 -3.68
N GLY A 84 -5.41 12.74 -4.79
CA GLY A 84 -4.04 12.46 -5.16
C GLY A 84 -3.93 11.91 -6.58
N ASP A 85 -2.70 11.81 -7.06
CA ASP A 85 -2.45 11.23 -8.37
C ASP A 85 -2.59 9.71 -8.24
N THR A 86 -1.65 8.98 -7.66
CA THR A 86 -1.65 7.50 -7.59
C THR A 86 -2.31 6.92 -6.34
N VAL A 87 -2.86 5.70 -6.42
CA VAL A 87 -3.30 4.95 -5.22
C VAL A 87 -2.12 4.68 -4.29
N PHE A 88 -1.02 4.23 -4.88
CA PHE A 88 0.24 3.97 -4.19
C PHE A 88 1.33 4.89 -4.73
N ASP A 89 2.00 5.59 -3.83
CA ASP A 89 3.13 6.47 -4.13
C ASP A 89 4.35 5.95 -3.37
N PHE A 90 5.33 5.40 -4.10
CA PHE A 90 6.59 4.94 -3.53
C PHE A 90 7.64 6.04 -3.76
N ALA A 91 8.03 6.68 -2.67
CA ALA A 91 9.02 7.75 -2.69
C ALA A 91 10.27 7.34 -1.89
N PHE A 92 11.42 7.84 -2.34
CA PHE A 92 12.68 7.71 -1.64
C PHE A 92 13.24 9.10 -1.36
N ASN A 93 13.56 9.37 -0.10
CA ASN A 93 14.19 10.58 0.38
C ASN A 93 15.59 10.18 0.89
N GLY A 94 16.56 10.01 -0.02
CA GLY A 94 17.93 9.60 0.29
C GLY A 94 18.70 9.17 -0.96
N GLU A 95 19.98 8.84 -0.81
CA GLU A 95 20.73 8.14 -1.86
C GLU A 95 20.15 6.73 -2.04
N GLU A 96 19.89 6.31 -3.27
CA GLU A 96 19.40 4.97 -3.58
C GLU A 96 20.45 3.93 -3.11
N THR A 97 20.20 3.32 -1.95
CA THR A 97 20.93 2.12 -1.55
C THR A 97 20.24 0.88 -2.13
N GLU A 98 21.02 -0.15 -2.43
CA GLU A 98 20.54 -1.39 -3.06
C GLU A 98 19.38 -2.07 -2.30
N TRP A 99 19.16 -1.78 -1.01
CA TRP A 99 18.15 -2.44 -0.17
C TRP A 99 16.73 -1.84 -0.24
N ASN A 100 16.49 -0.86 -1.11
CA ASN A 100 15.26 -0.07 -1.17
C ASN A 100 14.19 -0.62 -2.13
N TRP A 101 13.96 -1.92 -2.15
CA TRP A 101 12.92 -2.51 -3.01
C TRP A 101 11.56 -2.59 -2.33
N SER A 102 10.52 -2.12 -3.02
CA SER A 102 9.11 -2.37 -2.69
C SER A 102 8.47 -3.16 -3.82
N TYR A 103 7.66 -4.17 -3.47
CA TYR A 103 6.93 -4.98 -4.45
C TYR A 103 5.43 -5.01 -4.13
N ILE A 104 4.61 -5.04 -5.19
CA ILE A 104 3.18 -5.33 -5.10
C ILE A 104 2.90 -6.62 -5.85
N ARG A 105 2.26 -7.59 -5.20
CA ARG A 105 1.86 -8.85 -5.82
C ARG A 105 0.46 -9.25 -5.40
N ASN A 106 -0.23 -9.99 -6.28
CA ASN A 106 -1.55 -10.57 -6.03
C ASN A 106 -2.64 -9.56 -5.59
N ILE A 107 -2.54 -8.31 -6.05
CA ILE A 107 -3.55 -7.26 -5.83
C ILE A 107 -3.93 -6.69 -7.20
N ILE A 108 -5.22 -6.47 -7.39
CA ILE A 108 -5.72 -5.65 -8.50
C ILE A 108 -6.10 -4.28 -7.91
N TYR A 109 -5.52 -3.23 -8.48
CA TYR A 109 -5.93 -1.85 -8.20
C TYR A 109 -6.07 -1.13 -9.54
N LEU A 110 -7.14 -0.35 -9.69
CA LEU A 110 -7.39 0.35 -10.94
C LEU A 110 -6.69 1.72 -10.92
N TYR A 111 -5.85 1.91 -11.93
CA TYR A 111 -5.28 3.21 -12.31
C TYR A 111 -5.47 3.41 -13.81
N ALA A 112 -6.65 3.85 -14.24
CA ALA A 112 -6.86 4.21 -15.64
C ALA A 112 -6.56 5.71 -15.81
N ARG A 113 -5.31 6.06 -16.13
CA ARG A 113 -5.01 7.18 -17.03
C ARG A 113 -4.04 6.73 -18.11
N TRP A 114 -4.60 6.44 -19.28
CA TRP A 114 -3.88 6.57 -20.55
C TRP A 114 -3.79 8.06 -20.87
N TRP A 115 -2.59 8.63 -20.86
CA TRP A 115 -2.29 9.82 -21.67
C TRP A 115 -0.96 9.61 -22.35
N GLY A 116 -1.02 9.15 -23.60
CA GLY A 116 0.04 9.46 -24.53
C GLY A 116 0.09 10.97 -24.73
N ARG A 117 1.26 11.58 -24.50
CA ARG A 117 2.05 12.24 -25.54
C ARG A 117 3.31 12.84 -24.90
N TYR A 118 4.42 12.50 -25.54
CA TYR A 118 5.63 13.30 -25.60
C TYR A 118 5.30 14.79 -25.79
N LEU A 119 5.91 15.63 -24.95
CA LEU A 119 6.52 16.89 -25.36
C LEU A 119 7.92 16.92 -24.77
#